data_AF-A0A3D1M558-F1
#
_entry.id   AF-A0A3D1M558-F1
#
_cell.length_a   1.000
_cell.length_b   1.000
_cell.length_c   1.000
_cell.angle_alpha   90.00
_cell.angle_beta   90.00
_cell.angle_gamma   90.00
#
_symmetry.space_group_name_H-M   'P 1'
#
loop_
_entity.id
_entity.type
_entity.pdbx_description
1 polymer ?
#
loop_
_entity_poly.entity_id
_entity_poly.type
_entity_poly.pdbx_seq_one_letter_code
_entity_poly.pdbx_strand_id
1 'polypeptide(L)' 'MSRTSTEVKKRYNNKVYDRITLSVPKEMAAKFREKTQREGKSMAGVLKEAIQKYLKEE' A
#
# COMPACT_ATOMS: atom_id res chain seq x y z
N MET A 1 30.20 8.65 -16.18
CA MET A 1 28.93 9.09 -15.56
C MET A 1 28.18 7.83 -15.14
N SER A 2 28.31 7.45 -13.86
CA SER A 2 27.84 6.17 -13.34
C SER A 2 26.31 6.15 -13.32
N ARG A 3 25.69 5.30 -14.13
CA ARG A 3 24.25 5.05 -14.11
C ARG A 3 23.95 4.24 -12.87
N THR A 4 23.87 4.92 -11.73
CA THR A 4 23.73 4.32 -10.40
C THR A 4 22.53 3.40 -10.42
N SER A 5 22.75 2.12 -10.15
CA SER A 5 21.74 1.05 -10.13
C SER A 5 20.49 1.40 -9.32
N THR A 6 20.61 2.32 -8.37
CA THR A 6 19.51 2.95 -7.62
C THR A 6 18.50 3.68 -8.50
N GLU A 7 18.96 4.44 -9.49
CA GLU A 7 18.10 5.24 -10.36
C GLU A 7 17.32 4.35 -11.34
N VAL A 8 17.96 3.27 -11.80
CA VAL A 8 17.32 2.24 -12.63
C VAL A 8 16.23 1.51 -11.83
N LYS A 9 16.51 1.07 -10.58
CA LYS A 9 15.52 0.45 -9.70
C LYS A 9 14.33 1.38 -9.43
N LYS A 10 14.58 2.66 -9.20
CA LYS A 10 13.52 3.66 -8.96
C LYS A 10 12.60 3.82 -10.18
N ARG A 11 13.16 3.86 -11.40
CA ARG A 11 12.36 3.90 -12.65
C ARG A 11 11.52 2.64 -12.86
N TYR A 12 12.05 1.45 -12.56
CA TYR A 12 11.28 0.20 -12.65
C TYR A 12 10.14 0.14 -11.62
N ASN A 13 10.41 0.50 -10.37
CA ASN A 13 9.39 0.49 -9.33
C ASN A 13 8.23 1.45 -9.64
N ASN A 14 8.54 2.64 -10.14
CA ASN A 14 7.51 3.62 -10.55
C ASN A 14 6.69 3.18 -11.79
N LYS A 15 7.25 2.33 -12.67
CA LYS A 15 6.54 1.85 -13.86
C LYS A 15 5.51 0.77 -13.53
N VAL A 16 5.75 -0.01 -12.48
CA VAL A 16 4.95 -1.20 -12.14
C VAL A 16 4.01 -0.94 -10.96
N TYR A 17 4.40 -0.06 -10.04
CA TYR A 17 3.66 0.19 -8.81
C TYR A 17 3.31 1.66 -8.69
N ASP A 18 2.02 1.94 -8.59
CA ASP A 18 1.53 3.25 -8.21
C ASP A 18 1.42 3.37 -6.68
N ARG A 19 1.76 4.53 -6.12
CA ARG A 19 1.74 4.75 -4.67
C ARG A 19 0.47 5.50 -4.28
N ILE A 20 -0.48 4.80 -3.69
CA ILE A 20 -1.69 5.41 -3.11
C ILE A 20 -1.38 5.88 -1.68
N THR A 21 -1.41 7.19 -1.45
CA THR A 21 -1.35 7.79 -0.12
C THR A 21 -2.69 8.38 0.26
N LEU A 22 -3.26 7.93 1.37
CA LEU A 22 -4.53 8.44 1.91
C LEU A 22 -4.30 9.02 3.31
N SER A 23 -4.81 10.23 3.53
CA SER A 23 -4.87 10.85 4.85
C SER A 23 -6.16 10.44 5.54
N VAL A 24 -6.06 9.57 6.54
CA VAL A 24 -7.20 9.13 7.36
C VAL A 24 -7.12 9.74 8.76
N PRO A 25 -8.26 9.96 9.45
CA PRO A 25 -8.27 10.39 10.85
C PRO A 25 -7.46 9.45 11.73
N LYS A 26 -6.77 10.00 12.75
CA LYS A 26 -5.90 9.22 13.64
C LYS A 26 -6.63 8.07 14.32
N GLU A 27 -7.89 8.26 14.70
CA GLU A 27 -8.73 7.23 15.31
C GLU A 27 -9.01 6.07 14.35
N MET A 28 -9.30 6.37 13.09
CA MET A 28 -9.51 5.37 12.05
C MET A 28 -8.21 4.62 11.77
N ALA A 29 -7.09 5.33 11.69
CA ALA A 29 -5.78 4.72 11.54
C ALA A 29 -5.48 3.77 12.71
N ALA A 30 -5.73 4.17 13.95
CA ALA A 30 -5.51 3.36 15.15
C ALA A 30 -6.33 2.06 15.13
N LYS A 31 -7.64 2.18 14.90
CA LYS A 31 -8.55 1.03 14.75
C LYS A 31 -8.10 0.09 13.62
N PHE A 32 -7.62 0.65 12.52
CA PHE A 32 -7.10 -0.14 11.40
C PHE A 32 -5.83 -0.89 11.78
N ARG A 33 -4.88 -0.28 12.53
CA ARG A 33 -3.68 -0.98 13.00
C ARG A 33 -4.04 -2.12 13.92
N GLU A 34 -4.88 -1.87 14.92
CA GLU A 34 -5.32 -2.89 15.88
C GLU A 34 -5.99 -4.06 15.17
N LYS A 35 -6.88 -3.79 14.21
CA LYS A 35 -7.56 -4.83 13.44
C LYS A 35 -6.57 -5.64 12.59
N THR A 36 -5.64 -4.97 11.88
CA THR A 36 -4.62 -5.65 11.08
C THR A 36 -3.66 -6.49 11.93
N GLN A 37 -3.25 -6.00 13.10
CA GLN A 37 -2.42 -6.75 14.06
C GLN A 37 -3.16 -7.97 14.62
N ARG A 38 -4.44 -7.82 14.99
CA ARG A 38 -5.26 -8.91 15.51
C ARG A 38 -5.46 -10.03 14.48
N GLU A 39 -5.68 -9.67 13.22
CA GLU A 39 -5.84 -10.63 12.12
C GLU A 39 -4.50 -11.22 11.64
N GLY A 40 -3.36 -10.74 12.16
CA GLY A 40 -2.03 -11.17 11.70
C GLY A 40 -1.73 -10.78 10.24
N LYS A 41 -2.48 -9.84 9.68
CA LYS A 41 -2.36 -9.41 8.29
C LYS A 41 -1.51 -8.13 8.19
N SER A 42 -0.77 -8.00 7.09
CA SER A 42 -0.07 -6.75 6.80
C SER A 42 -1.08 -5.66 6.41
N MET A 43 -0.88 -4.42 6.87
CA MET A 43 -1.72 -3.27 6.48
C MET A 43 -1.86 -3.13 4.96
N ALA A 44 -0.75 -3.32 4.24
CA ALA A 44 -0.73 -3.29 2.79
C ALA A 44 -1.58 -4.43 2.18
N GLY A 45 -1.56 -5.61 2.78
CA GLY A 45 -2.40 -6.74 2.38
C GLY A 45 -3.89 -6.44 2.56
N VAL A 46 -4.28 -5.91 3.72
CA VAL A 46 -5.69 -5.53 3.98
C VAL A 46 -6.16 -4.43 3.02
N LEU A 47 -5.33 -3.42 2.75
CA LEU A 47 -5.63 -2.39 1.75
C LEU A 47 -5.76 -2.97 0.34
N LYS A 48 -4.87 -3.88 -0.05
CA LYS A 48 -4.92 -4.56 -1.35
C LYS A 48 -6.17 -5.42 -1.50
N GLU A 49 -6.53 -6.18 -0.47
CA GLU A 49 -7.78 -6.95 -0.42
C GLU A 49 -9.02 -6.03 -0.49
N ALA A 50 -9.01 -4.91 0.24
CA ALA A 50 -10.10 -3.94 0.22
C ALA A 50 -10.28 -3.29 -1.16
N ILE A 51 -9.18 -2.89 -1.81
CA ILE A 51 -9.20 -2.33 -3.17
C ILE A 51 -9.69 -3.39 -4.17
N GLN A 52 -9.22 -4.63 -4.07
CA GLN A 52 -9.68 -5.71 -4.95
C GLN A 52 -11.17 -6.05 -4.75
N LYS A 53 -11.67 -6.00 -3.51
CA LYS A 53 -13.10 -6.17 -3.23
C LYS A 53 -13.92 -5.01 -3.80
N TYR A 54 -13.47 -3.78 -3.58
CA TYR A 54 -14.13 -2.57 -4.12
C TYR A 54 -14.18 -2.58 -5.65
N LEU A 55 -13.14 -3.07 -6.33
CA LEU A 55 -13.11 -3.24 -7.79
C LEU A 55 -13.94 -4.42 -8.30
N LYS A 56 -14.33 -5.36 -7.44
CA LYS A 56 -15.14 -6.54 -7.81
C LYS A 56 -16.64 -6.33 -7.57
N GLU A 57 -17.01 -5.37 -6.73
CA GLU A 57 -18.41 -4.97 -6.50
C GLU A 57 -18.90 -4.02 -7.61
N GLU A 58 -18.78 -4.46 -8.87
CA GLU A 58 -19.52 -3.87 -10.01
C GLU A 58 -20.99 -4.35 -10.02
#